data_AF-A0A7R8VVS9-F1
#
_entry.id   AF-A0A7R8VVS9-F1
#
_cell.length_a   1.000
_cell.length_b   1.000
_cell.length_c   1.000
_cell.angle_alpha   90.00
_cell.angle_beta   90.00
_cell.angle_gamma   90.00
#
_symmetry.space_group_name_H-M   'P 1'
#
loop_
_entity.id
_entity.type
_entity.pdbx_description
1 polymer ?
#
loop_
_entity_poly.entity_id
_entity_poly.type
_entity_poly.pdbx_seq_one_letter_code
_entity_poly.pdbx_strand_id
1 'polypeptide(L)'
;MPEGSEAHWEVVERILFLYAKLNPGQGYVQGMNEIIGPIYYSFACNPDSEWRGHAEADCFFCFTNLMGEIRDFFIKSLDEAECGINGMMCKLGEQLKSKDSAVWFRLHDQELWLTLLLSQEFPLPDVLRIWDSLFADEKRFEFLIYICCSMIM
;
A
#
# COMPACT_ATOMS: atom_id res chain seq x y z
N MET A 1 -16.41 -25.24 -4.46
CA MET A 1 -16.15 -25.06 -3.02
C MET A 1 -17.20 -25.87 -2.27
N PRO A 2 -16.83 -26.70 -1.27
CA PRO A 2 -17.82 -27.43 -0.47
C PRO A 2 -18.84 -26.48 0.18
N GLU A 3 -20.04 -26.98 0.45
CA GLU A 3 -21.10 -26.21 1.11
C GLU A 3 -20.60 -25.71 2.48
N GLY A 4 -20.65 -24.40 2.69
CA GLY A 4 -20.16 -23.74 3.91
C GLY A 4 -18.68 -23.31 3.90
N SER A 5 -17.92 -23.57 2.83
CA SER A 5 -16.59 -22.95 2.69
C SER A 5 -16.71 -21.57 2.03
N GLU A 6 -16.20 -20.55 2.71
CA GLU A 6 -16.18 -19.16 2.27
C GLU A 6 -15.01 -18.90 1.32
N ALA A 7 -15.23 -18.10 0.28
CA ALA A 7 -14.19 -17.68 -0.64
C ALA A 7 -13.40 -16.50 -0.08
N HIS A 8 -12.08 -16.49 -0.32
CA HIS A 8 -11.19 -15.41 0.14
C HIS A 8 -11.63 -14.00 -0.30
N TRP A 9 -12.24 -13.87 -1.49
CA TRP A 9 -12.73 -12.59 -1.98
C TRP A 9 -13.95 -12.08 -1.18
N GLU A 10 -14.78 -12.97 -0.63
CA GLU A 10 -15.94 -12.61 0.22
C GLU A 10 -15.45 -12.02 1.56
N VAL A 11 -14.38 -12.60 2.11
CA VAL A 11 -13.70 -12.08 3.31
C VAL A 11 -13.14 -10.67 3.07
N VAL A 12 -12.39 -10.51 1.97
CA VAL A 12 -11.78 -9.23 1.60
C VAL A 12 -12.85 -8.15 1.35
N GLU A 13 -13.92 -8.49 0.62
CA GLU A 13 -15.05 -7.58 0.38
C GLU A 13 -15.67 -7.10 1.70
N ARG A 14 -15.88 -8.02 2.65
CA ARG A 14 -16.47 -7.70 3.95
C ARG A 14 -15.56 -6.81 4.79
N ILE A 15 -14.25 -7.05 4.80
CA ILE A 15 -13.28 -6.17 5.49
C ILE A 15 -13.35 -4.75 4.89
N LEU A 16 -13.29 -4.63 3.56
CA LEU A 16 -13.35 -3.33 2.87
C LEU A 16 -14.69 -2.62 3.14
N PHE A 17 -15.80 -3.36 3.12
CA PHE A 17 -17.12 -2.84 3.43
C PHE A 17 -17.20 -2.30 4.87
N LEU A 18 -16.74 -3.09 5.85
CA LEU A 18 -16.71 -2.67 7.26
C LEU A 18 -15.82 -1.45 7.47
N TYR A 19 -14.63 -1.43 6.88
CA TYR A 19 -13.74 -0.28 6.96
C TYR A 19 -14.41 0.98 6.41
N ALA A 20 -15.04 0.90 5.23
CA ALA A 20 -15.72 2.02 4.61
C ALA A 20 -16.91 2.54 5.46
N LYS A 21 -17.64 1.64 6.13
CA LYS A 21 -18.73 2.00 7.04
C LYS A 21 -18.23 2.70 8.31
N LEU A 22 -17.09 2.25 8.85
CA LEU A 22 -16.48 2.82 10.04
C LEU A 22 -15.77 4.15 9.77
N ASN A 23 -15.37 4.40 8.52
CA ASN A 23 -14.64 5.60 8.10
C ASN A 23 -15.42 6.39 7.03
N PRO A 24 -16.61 6.96 7.34
CA PRO A 24 -17.48 7.59 6.33
C PRO A 24 -16.86 8.83 5.66
N GLY A 25 -15.86 9.47 6.28
CA GLY A 25 -15.11 10.59 5.68
C GLY A 25 -14.16 10.16 4.55
N GLN A 26 -13.76 8.90 4.51
CA GLN A 26 -12.93 8.31 3.45
C GLN A 26 -13.75 7.42 2.52
N GLY A 27 -14.58 6.54 3.11
CA GLY A 27 -15.27 5.47 2.39
C GLY A 27 -14.32 4.44 1.81
N TYR A 28 -14.77 3.75 0.76
CA TYR A 28 -13.93 2.90 -0.07
C TYR A 28 -13.42 3.70 -1.28
N VAL A 29 -12.15 3.52 -1.62
CA VAL A 29 -11.51 4.09 -2.80
C VAL A 29 -10.80 2.97 -3.57
N GLN A 30 -10.92 3.00 -4.89
CA GLN A 30 -10.21 2.06 -5.77
C GLN A 30 -8.71 2.13 -5.50
N GLY A 31 -8.06 0.97 -5.36
CA GLY A 31 -6.66 0.84 -4.92
C GLY A 31 -6.53 0.29 -3.51
N MET A 32 -7.52 0.48 -2.63
CA MET A 32 -7.54 -0.15 -1.30
C MET A 32 -7.53 -1.68 -1.38
N ASN A 33 -8.13 -2.23 -2.44
CA ASN A 33 -8.12 -3.66 -2.74
C ASN A 33 -6.69 -4.20 -3.01
N GLU A 34 -5.78 -3.36 -3.53
CA GLU A 34 -4.39 -3.74 -3.77
C GLU A 34 -3.57 -3.73 -2.48
N ILE A 35 -3.95 -2.89 -1.52
CA ILE A 35 -3.30 -2.82 -0.20
C ILE A 35 -3.73 -3.99 0.69
N ILE A 36 -5.03 -4.31 0.71
CA ILE A 36 -5.53 -5.39 1.57
C ILE A 36 -5.08 -6.78 1.11
N GLY A 37 -4.86 -6.98 -0.19
CA GLY A 37 -4.49 -8.27 -0.78
C GLY A 37 -3.25 -8.90 -0.12
N PRO A 38 -2.09 -8.22 -0.12
CA PRO A 38 -0.87 -8.72 0.54
C PRO A 38 -1.02 -8.98 2.04
N ILE A 39 -1.77 -8.12 2.75
CA ILE A 39 -2.02 -8.27 4.19
C ILE A 39 -2.83 -9.54 4.44
N TYR A 40 -3.97 -9.68 3.76
CA TYR A 40 -4.85 -10.81 3.93
C TYR A 40 -4.16 -12.12 3.54
N TYR A 41 -3.43 -12.13 2.42
CA TYR A 41 -2.66 -13.29 2.00
C TYR A 41 -1.68 -13.75 3.08
N SER A 42 -0.96 -12.82 3.70
CA SER A 42 0.02 -13.13 4.75
C SER A 42 -0.61 -13.85 5.94
N PHE A 43 -1.81 -13.43 6.36
CA PHE A 43 -2.52 -14.08 7.45
C PHE A 43 -3.23 -15.37 7.03
N ALA A 44 -3.88 -15.39 5.86
CA ALA A 44 -4.63 -16.54 5.36
C ALA A 44 -3.71 -17.72 4.97
N CYS A 45 -2.46 -17.45 4.63
CA CYS A 45 -1.45 -18.47 4.32
C CYS A 45 -0.53 -18.81 5.50
N ASN A 46 -0.83 -18.35 6.72
CA ASN A 46 -0.04 -18.70 7.91
C ASN A 46 0.06 -20.23 8.05
N PRO A 47 1.24 -20.82 8.35
CA PRO A 47 1.38 -22.27 8.48
C PRO A 47 0.53 -22.85 9.62
N ASP A 48 0.29 -22.08 10.68
CA ASP A 48 -0.51 -22.49 11.82
C ASP A 48 -2.01 -22.33 11.54
N SER A 49 -2.77 -23.43 11.66
CA SER A 49 -4.21 -23.46 11.43
C SER A 49 -5.01 -22.62 12.42
N GLU A 50 -4.54 -22.50 13.67
CA GLU A 50 -5.20 -21.67 14.68
C GLU A 50 -5.14 -20.20 14.28
N TRP A 51 -3.95 -19.74 13.87
CA TRP A 51 -3.71 -18.36 13.44
C TRP A 51 -4.46 -18.03 12.15
N ARG A 52 -4.56 -18.97 11.19
CA ARG A 52 -5.41 -18.78 10.00
C ARG A 52 -6.88 -18.52 10.36
N GLY A 53 -7.37 -19.06 11.47
CA GLY A 53 -8.72 -18.81 11.98
C GLY A 53 -8.98 -17.35 12.36
N HIS A 54 -7.92 -16.57 12.60
CA HIS A 54 -7.99 -15.15 12.95
C HIS A 54 -7.69 -14.20 11.78
N ALA A 55 -7.40 -14.74 10.59
CA ALA A 55 -6.88 -13.97 9.46
C ALA A 55 -7.78 -12.79 9.03
N GLU A 56 -9.10 -12.92 9.07
CA GLU A 56 -10.01 -11.82 8.75
C GLU A 56 -9.88 -10.66 9.74
N ALA A 57 -9.89 -10.97 11.04
CA ALA A 57 -9.82 -9.96 12.09
C ALA A 57 -8.45 -9.27 12.12
N ASP A 58 -7.37 -10.06 12.06
CA ASP A 58 -6.00 -9.53 12.04
C ASP A 58 -5.76 -8.66 10.80
N CYS A 59 -6.26 -9.12 9.63
CA CYS A 59 -6.22 -8.33 8.41
C CYS A 59 -6.99 -7.02 8.56
N PHE A 60 -8.19 -7.02 9.13
CA PHE A 60 -8.97 -5.81 9.35
C PHE A 60 -8.21 -4.78 10.20
N PHE A 61 -7.58 -5.22 11.30
CA PHE A 61 -6.83 -4.32 12.19
C PHE A 61 -5.56 -3.78 11.54
N CYS A 62 -4.75 -4.65 10.92
CA CYS A 62 -3.53 -4.23 10.23
C CYS A 62 -3.85 -3.30 9.05
N PHE A 63 -4.87 -3.63 8.26
CA PHE A 63 -5.34 -2.78 7.18
C PHE A 63 -5.80 -1.41 7.68
N THR A 64 -6.60 -1.37 8.75
CA THR A 64 -7.10 -0.12 9.32
C THR A 64 -5.95 0.77 9.82
N ASN A 65 -4.96 0.18 10.50
CA ASN A 65 -3.78 0.92 10.97
C ASN A 65 -2.98 1.49 9.81
N LEU A 66 -2.68 0.66 8.80
CA LEU A 66 -1.94 1.11 7.62
C LEU A 66 -2.69 2.22 6.89
N MET A 67 -3.99 2.05 6.66
CA MET A 67 -4.83 3.07 6.03
C MET A 67 -4.87 4.39 6.82
N GLY A 68 -4.70 4.35 8.15
CA GLY A 68 -4.56 5.55 8.96
C GLY A 68 -3.30 6.36 8.61
N GLU A 69 -2.22 5.69 8.23
CA GLU A 69 -0.95 6.31 7.84
C GLU A 69 -0.95 6.77 6.38
N ILE A 70 -1.51 5.97 5.47
CA ILE A 70 -1.49 6.24 4.02
C ILE A 70 -2.76 6.91 3.49
N ARG A 71 -3.66 7.35 4.38
CA ARG A 71 -4.95 7.96 4.03
C ARG A 71 -4.81 9.08 3.00
N ASP A 72 -3.78 9.89 3.16
CA ASP A 72 -3.57 11.09 2.34
C ASP A 72 -3.19 10.74 0.89
N PHE A 73 -2.85 9.48 0.59
CA PHE A 73 -2.69 8.98 -0.79
C PHE A 73 -4.03 8.66 -1.48
N PHE A 74 -5.12 8.53 -0.72
CA PHE A 74 -6.44 8.13 -1.23
C PHE A 74 -7.45 9.28 -1.25
N ILE A 75 -7.15 10.40 -0.61
CA ILE A 75 -8.04 11.56 -0.55
C ILE A 75 -7.50 12.64 -1.48
N LYS A 76 -8.20 12.86 -2.61
CA LYS A 76 -7.82 13.90 -3.59
C LYS A 76 -7.61 15.29 -2.98
N SER A 77 -8.40 15.65 -1.96
CA SER A 77 -8.24 16.95 -1.29
C SER A 77 -6.96 17.06 -0.45
N LEU A 78 -6.25 15.95 -0.23
CA LEU A 78 -4.98 15.88 0.50
C LEU A 78 -3.79 15.64 -0.44
N ASP A 79 -4.00 15.60 -1.77
CA ASP A 79 -2.90 15.37 -2.72
C ASP A 79 -1.78 16.41 -2.56
N GLU A 80 -2.13 17.66 -2.26
CA GLU A 80 -1.18 18.77 -2.01
C GLU A 80 -0.66 18.86 -0.56
N ALA A 81 -1.09 17.97 0.34
CA ALA A 81 -0.51 17.91 1.67
C ALA A 81 0.97 17.48 1.59
N GLU A 82 1.77 17.86 2.59
CA GLU A 82 3.20 17.51 2.65
C GLU A 82 3.46 15.98 2.68
N CYS A 83 2.50 15.24 3.25
CA CYS A 83 2.42 13.78 3.28
C CYS A 83 1.47 13.21 2.22
N GLY A 84 0.87 14.04 1.38
CA GLY A 84 0.06 13.65 0.24
C GLY A 84 0.92 13.15 -0.92
N ILE A 85 0.23 12.66 -1.95
CA ILE A 85 0.90 12.06 -3.11
C ILE A 85 1.81 13.05 -3.86
N ASN A 86 1.40 14.31 -4.03
CA ASN A 86 2.21 15.31 -4.73
C ASN A 86 3.45 15.70 -3.90
N GLY A 87 3.32 15.77 -2.58
CA GLY A 87 4.46 16.02 -1.69
C GLY A 87 5.52 14.93 -1.79
N MET A 88 5.10 13.67 -1.84
CA MET A 88 5.99 12.53 -1.98
C MET A 88 6.64 12.47 -3.38
N MET A 89 5.87 12.79 -4.42
CA MET A 89 6.36 12.89 -5.80
C MET A 89 7.39 14.01 -5.98
N CYS A 90 7.17 15.17 -5.37
CA CYS A 90 8.15 16.25 -5.34
C CYS A 90 9.47 15.79 -4.69
N LYS A 91 9.40 15.13 -3.53
CA LYS A 91 10.59 14.60 -2.83
C LYS A 91 11.34 13.57 -3.70
N LEU A 92 10.62 12.68 -4.38
CA LEU A 92 11.21 11.73 -5.34
C LEU A 92 11.91 12.46 -6.49
N GLY A 93 11.24 13.45 -7.09
CA GLY A 93 11.80 14.27 -8.17
C GLY A 93 13.07 15.02 -7.75
N GLU A 94 13.08 15.60 -6.55
CA GLU A 94 14.26 16.28 -5.99
C GLU A 94 15.43 15.31 -5.78
N GLN A 95 15.16 14.12 -5.20
CA GLN A 95 16.18 13.09 -5.02
C GLN A 95 16.74 12.63 -6.36
N LEU A 96 15.90 12.30 -7.34
CA LEU A 96 16.33 11.93 -8.69
C LEU A 96 17.16 13.03 -9.35
N LYS A 97 16.71 14.28 -9.31
CA LYS A 97 17.44 15.41 -9.90
C LYS A 97 18.83 15.57 -9.30
N SER A 98 18.95 15.39 -7.98
CA SER A 98 20.21 15.50 -7.26
C SER A 98 21.21 14.38 -7.59
N LYS A 99 20.72 13.18 -7.92
CA LYS A 99 21.55 11.99 -8.20
C LYS A 99 21.84 11.82 -9.68
N ASP A 100 20.83 11.99 -10.52
CA ASP A 100 20.91 11.90 -11.98
C ASP A 100 19.95 12.90 -12.63
N SER A 101 20.46 14.10 -12.88
CA SER A 101 19.71 15.18 -13.54
C SER A 101 19.26 14.82 -14.97
N ALA A 102 19.97 13.92 -15.65
CA ALA A 102 19.64 13.52 -17.02
C ALA A 102 18.46 12.55 -17.06
N VAL A 103 18.42 11.58 -16.13
CA VAL A 103 17.24 10.72 -15.91
C VAL A 103 16.05 11.56 -15.48
N TRP A 104 16.24 12.48 -14.51
CA TRP A 104 15.18 13.38 -14.08
C TRP A 104 14.58 14.19 -15.23
N PHE A 105 15.40 14.80 -16.09
CA PHE A 105 14.91 15.59 -17.23
C PHE A 105 14.07 14.77 -18.22
N ARG A 106 14.36 13.47 -18.35
CA ARG A 106 13.60 12.56 -19.23
C ARG A 106 12.27 12.10 -18.63
N LEU A 107 12.17 12.07 -17.30
CA LEU A 107 11.04 11.49 -16.58
C LEU A 107 10.18 12.51 -15.84
N HIS A 108 10.59 13.79 -15.75
CA HIS A 108 9.87 14.79 -14.96
C HIS A 108 8.42 15.04 -15.42
N ASP A 109 8.10 14.69 -16.66
CA ASP A 109 6.78 14.88 -17.28
C ASP A 109 5.91 13.62 -17.17
N GLN A 110 6.47 12.54 -16.62
CA GLN A 110 5.74 11.30 -16.35
C GLN A 110 5.25 11.28 -14.91
N GLU A 111 4.00 10.87 -14.70
CA GLU A 111 3.49 10.54 -13.38
C GLU A 111 4.22 9.29 -12.86
N LEU A 112 5.21 9.49 -11.99
CA LEU A 112 5.96 8.39 -11.35
C LEU A 112 5.08 7.61 -10.35
N TRP A 113 5.36 6.31 -10.26
CA TRP A 113 4.47 5.30 -9.64
C TRP A 113 4.71 5.15 -8.14
N LEU A 114 4.35 6.17 -7.35
CA LEU A 114 4.35 6.07 -5.88
C LEU A 114 3.03 5.53 -5.29
N THR A 115 2.08 5.17 -6.14
CA THR A 115 0.77 4.74 -5.68
C THR A 115 0.84 3.36 -5.02
N LEU A 116 0.14 3.21 -3.91
CA LEU A 116 -0.16 1.91 -3.28
C LEU A 116 1.06 1.11 -2.78
N LEU A 117 2.14 1.77 -2.33
CA LEU A 117 3.31 1.11 -1.75
C LEU A 117 3.91 0.02 -2.68
N LEU A 118 3.92 0.30 -3.99
CA LEU A 118 4.46 -0.57 -5.05
C LEU A 118 3.72 -1.91 -5.23
N SER A 119 2.53 -2.07 -4.66
CA SER A 119 1.78 -3.33 -4.77
C SER A 119 1.34 -3.67 -6.20
N GLN A 120 1.29 -2.68 -7.10
CA GLN A 120 0.97 -2.88 -8.53
C GLN A 120 2.21 -3.13 -9.40
N GLU A 121 3.39 -2.76 -8.91
CA GLU A 121 4.63 -2.78 -9.71
C GLU A 121 5.36 -4.12 -9.62
N PHE A 122 5.10 -4.88 -8.56
CA PHE A 122 5.79 -6.13 -8.28
C PHE A 122 4.82 -7.29 -8.09
N PRO A 123 5.24 -8.52 -8.41
CA PRO A 123 4.45 -9.70 -8.06
C PRO A 123 4.39 -9.86 -6.53
N LEU A 124 3.33 -10.49 -6.05
CA LEU A 124 3.04 -10.61 -4.61
C LEU A 124 4.24 -11.05 -3.73
N PRO A 125 5.06 -12.06 -4.08
CA PRO A 125 6.21 -12.45 -3.25
C PRO A 125 7.21 -11.30 -3.03
N ASP A 126 7.44 -10.49 -4.06
CA ASP A 126 8.36 -9.35 -4.01
C ASP A 126 7.74 -8.19 -3.24
N VAL A 127 6.43 -7.95 -3.40
CA VAL A 127 5.67 -6.97 -2.58
C VAL A 127 5.81 -7.28 -1.10
N LEU A 128 5.61 -8.54 -0.70
CA LEU A 128 5.76 -8.97 0.69
C LEU A 128 7.17 -8.69 1.21
N ARG A 129 8.21 -8.99 0.41
CA ARG A 129 9.60 -8.76 0.81
C ARG A 129 9.95 -7.28 0.94
N ILE A 130 9.41 -6.44 0.06
CA ILE A 130 9.54 -4.98 0.13
C ILE A 130 8.82 -4.48 1.39
N TRP A 131 7.60 -4.94 1.63
CA TRP A 131 6.77 -4.54 2.77
C TRP A 131 7.37 -4.94 4.11
N ASP A 132 8.03 -6.10 4.22
CA ASP A 132 8.82 -6.46 5.41
C ASP A 132 9.85 -5.38 5.75
N SER A 133 10.53 -4.86 4.72
CA SER A 133 11.59 -3.86 4.90
C SER A 133 10.99 -2.47 5.18
N LEU A 134 9.89 -2.12 4.50
CA LEU A 134 9.17 -0.88 4.75
C LEU A 134 8.61 -0.84 6.17
N PHE A 135 7.90 -1.88 6.62
CA PHE A 135 7.27 -1.87 7.94
C PHE A 135 8.28 -1.98 9.08
N ALA A 136 9.47 -2.53 8.83
CA ALA A 136 10.58 -2.52 9.80
C ALA A 136 11.23 -1.13 9.95
N ASP A 137 11.06 -0.23 8.99
CA ASP A 137 11.66 1.11 9.00
C ASP A 137 10.72 2.16 9.63
N GLU A 138 11.23 2.93 10.59
CA GLU A 138 10.47 4.01 11.25
C GLU A 138 10.16 5.17 10.29
N LYS A 139 10.97 5.34 9.23
CA LYS A 139 10.84 6.34 8.17
C LYS A 139 10.44 5.71 6.84
N ARG A 140 9.61 4.67 6.88
CA ARG A 140 9.15 3.88 5.72
C ARG A 140 8.77 4.67 4.46
N PHE A 141 8.14 5.84 4.58
CA PHE A 141 7.77 6.65 3.40
C PHE A 141 8.96 7.39 2.78
N GLU A 142 9.95 7.79 3.58
CA GLU A 142 11.23 8.27 3.07
C GLU A 142 12.01 7.11 2.46
N PHE A 143 12.00 5.95 3.11
CA PHE A 143 12.64 4.74 2.58
C PHE A 143 12.03 4.31 1.24
N LEU A 144 10.71 4.38 1.09
CA LEU A 144 9.99 4.12 -0.15
C LEU A 144 10.48 5.01 -1.30
N ILE A 145 10.75 6.30 -1.03
CA ILE A 145 11.33 7.20 -2.04
C ILE A 145 12.69 6.69 -2.52
N TYR A 146 13.56 6.21 -1.62
CA TYR A 146 14.85 5.63 -2.01
C TYR A 146 14.71 4.35 -2.82
N ILE A 147 13.73 3.50 -2.51
CA ILE A 147 13.41 2.30 -3.31
C ILE A 147 13.03 2.75 -4.73
N CYS A 148 12.10 3.70 -4.86
CA CYS A 148 11.67 4.21 -6.16
C CYS A 148 12.80 4.88 -6.95
N CYS A 149 13.65 5.69 -6.30
CA CYS A 149 14.86 6.23 -6.93
C CYS A 149 15.75 5.11 -7.49
N SER A 150 15.95 4.04 -6.70
CA SER A 150 16.81 2.91 -7.09
C SER A 150 16.20 2.06 -8.20
N MET A 151 14.88 2.04 -8.36
CA MET A 151 14.21 1.38 -9.49
C MET A 151 14.36 2.16 -10.80
N ILE A 152 14.45 3.49 -10.70
CA ILE A 152 14.46 4.40 -11.86
C ILE A 152 15.88 4.58 -12.44
N MET A 153 16.91 4.52 -11.59
CA MET A 153 18.32 4.68 -11.95
C MET A 153 18.96 3.37 -12.42
#